data_AF-A0A6G9ZH29-F1
#
_entry.id   AF-A0A6G9ZH29-F1
#
_cell.length_a   1.000
_cell.length_b   1.000
_cell.length_c   1.000
_cell.angle_alpha   90.00
_cell.angle_beta   90.00
_cell.angle_gamma   90.00
#
_symmetry.space_group_name_H-M   'P 1'
#
loop_
_entity.id
_entity.type
_entity.pdbx_description
1 polymer ?
#
loop_
_entity_poly.entity_id
_entity_poly.type
_entity_poly.pdbx_seq_one_letter_code
_entity_poly.pdbx_strand_id
1 'polypeptide(L)'
;MQAAFDNALAESTIGLFKTEAVASGSLFLTGPLRTIDDVEYTTMEWVDWYNNRRLHSRLGHVPPEEYEAAYYAQQRPTRPAITQP
;
A
#
# COMPACT_ATOMS: atom_id res chain seq x y z
N MET A 1 18.36 5.98 -13.81
CA MET A 1 18.00 4.57 -13.61
C MET A 1 17.06 4.41 -12.41
N GLN A 2 17.44 4.84 -11.20
CA GLN A 2 16.54 4.79 -10.02
C GLN A 2 15.18 5.49 -10.25
N ALA A 3 15.18 6.73 -10.76
CA ALA A 3 13.95 7.47 -11.04
C ALA A 3 13.00 6.79 -12.04
N ALA A 4 13.54 6.00 -12.98
CA ALA A 4 12.71 5.26 -13.94
C ALA A 4 12.08 4.01 -13.29
N PHE A 5 12.79 3.35 -12.37
CA PHE A 5 12.24 2.25 -11.58
C PHE A 5 11.15 2.71 -10.61
N ASP A 6 11.39 3.82 -9.90
CA ASP A 6 10.40 4.38 -8.99
C ASP A 6 9.12 4.80 -9.74
N ASN A 7 9.27 5.40 -10.93
CA ASN A 7 8.12 5.73 -11.78
C ASN A 7 7.36 4.49 -12.25
N ALA A 8 8.06 3.45 -12.72
CA ALA A 8 7.42 2.21 -13.17
C ALA A 8 6.68 1.50 -12.02
N LEU A 9 7.22 1.55 -10.80
CA LEU A 9 6.55 1.03 -9.60
C LEU A 9 5.29 1.84 -9.29
N ALA A 10 5.39 3.17 -9.28
CA ALA A 10 4.24 4.05 -9.04
C ALA A 10 3.14 3.84 -10.10
N GLU A 11 3.51 3.73 -11.38
CA GLU A 11 2.59 3.45 -12.49
C GLU A 11 1.90 2.09 -12.36
N SER A 12 2.62 1.07 -11.88
CA SER A 12 2.05 -0.25 -11.64
C SER A 12 1.05 -0.22 -10.47
N THR A 13 1.40 0.46 -9.38
CA THR A 13 0.54 0.60 -8.20
C THR A 13 -0.72 1.40 -8.53
N ILE A 14 -0.63 2.51 -9.27
CA ILE A 14 -1.81 3.28 -9.66
C ILE A 14 -2.70 2.50 -10.65
N GLY A 15 -2.11 1.70 -11.55
CA GLY A 15 -2.86 0.79 -12.41
C GLY A 15 -3.68 -0.21 -11.59
N LEU A 16 -3.04 -0.84 -10.62
CA LEU A 16 -3.68 -1.79 -9.71
C LEU A 16 -4.81 -1.14 -8.88
N PHE A 17 -4.56 0.04 -8.31
CA PHE A 17 -5.57 0.82 -7.60
C PHE A 17 -6.80 1.09 -8.47
N LYS A 18 -6.62 1.53 -9.72
CA LYS A 18 -7.74 1.79 -10.63
C LYS A 18 -8.54 0.52 -10.92
N THR A 19 -7.87 -0.62 -11.06
CA THR A 19 -8.53 -1.91 -11.30
C THR A 19 -9.28 -2.43 -10.08
N GLU A 20 -8.72 -2.31 -8.89
CA GLU A 20 -9.30 -2.92 -7.68
C GLU A 20 -10.27 -2.00 -6.94
N ALA A 21 -9.96 -0.69 -6.87
CA ALA A 21 -10.71 0.27 -6.08
C ALA A 21 -11.73 1.07 -6.91
N VAL A 22 -11.43 1.38 -8.18
CA VAL A 22 -12.22 2.33 -8.99
C VAL A 22 -13.01 1.66 -10.12
N ALA A 23 -12.66 0.44 -10.50
CA ALA A 23 -13.38 -0.28 -11.55
C ALA A 23 -14.84 -0.57 -11.15
N SER A 24 -15.71 -0.67 -12.15
CA SER A 24 -17.11 -1.05 -11.93
C SER A 24 -17.19 -2.40 -11.21
N GLY A 25 -17.99 -2.47 -10.15
CA GLY A 25 -18.12 -3.67 -9.30
C GLY A 25 -17.04 -3.82 -8.23
N SER A 26 -16.14 -2.84 -8.08
CA SER A 26 -15.23 -2.74 -6.93
C SER A 26 -16.00 -2.77 -5.61
N LEU A 27 -15.48 -3.53 -4.64
CA LEU A 27 -16.01 -3.60 -3.28
C LEU A 27 -15.77 -2.30 -2.49
N PHE A 28 -14.90 -1.43 -2.97
CA PHE A 28 -14.55 -0.14 -2.36
C PHE A 28 -15.40 1.02 -2.89
N LEU A 29 -16.27 0.76 -3.87
CA LEU A 29 -17.22 1.73 -4.39
C LEU A 29 -18.57 1.59 -3.69
N THR A 30 -18.96 2.61 -2.94
CA THR A 30 -20.30 2.77 -2.38
C THR A 30 -21.26 3.49 -3.33
N GLY A 31 -20.73 4.06 -4.41
CA GLY A 31 -21.46 4.79 -5.44
C GLY A 31 -20.52 5.43 -6.46
N PRO A 32 -21.03 6.27 -7.39
CA PRO A 32 -20.18 7.02 -8.30
C PRO A 32 -19.28 8.00 -7.53
N LEU A 33 -17.99 8.03 -7.87
CA LEU A 33 -17.05 9.02 -7.35
C LEU A 33 -17.37 10.40 -7.98
N ARG A 34 -17.88 11.34 -7.18
CA ARG A 34 -18.32 12.67 -7.65
C ARG A 34 -17.57 13.82 -6.97
N THR A 35 -17.07 13.56 -5.77
CA THR A 35 -16.39 14.52 -4.91
C THR A 35 -14.99 14.02 -4.56
N ILE A 36 -14.16 14.92 -4.01
CA ILE A 36 -12.84 14.54 -3.49
C ILE A 36 -13.01 13.58 -2.31
N ASP A 37 -13.97 13.85 -1.42
CA ASP A 37 -14.27 12.99 -0.26
C ASP A 37 -14.59 11.54 -0.68
N ASP A 38 -15.33 11.34 -1.78
CA ASP A 38 -15.60 9.98 -2.30
C ASP A 38 -14.29 9.27 -2.68
N VAL A 39 -13.37 9.99 -3.34
CA VAL A 39 -12.07 9.46 -3.75
C VAL A 39 -11.19 9.18 -2.53
N GLU A 40 -11.16 10.09 -1.55
CA GLU A 40 -10.40 9.92 -0.31
C GLU A 40 -10.86 8.70 0.47
N TYR A 41 -12.18 8.53 0.62
CA TYR A 41 -12.75 7.41 1.35
C TYR A 41 -12.45 6.06 0.66
N THR A 42 -12.72 5.95 -0.65
CA THR A 42 -12.37 4.75 -1.43
C THR A 42 -10.86 4.47 -1.39
N THR A 43 -10.02 5.51 -1.44
CA THR A 43 -8.57 5.35 -1.35
C THR A 43 -8.14 4.86 0.03
N MET A 44 -8.69 5.42 1.10
CA MET A 44 -8.35 5.03 2.48
C MET A 44 -8.73 3.57 2.75
N GLU A 45 -9.93 3.14 2.35
CA GLU A 45 -10.36 1.76 2.51
C GLU A 45 -9.50 0.78 1.70
N TRP A 46 -9.15 1.14 0.45
CA TRP A 46 -8.27 0.31 -0.36
C TRP A 46 -6.86 0.22 0.21
N VAL A 47 -6.29 1.33 0.70
CA VAL A 47 -4.95 1.37 1.30
C VAL A 47 -4.90 0.54 2.59
N ASP A 48 -5.91 0.66 3.46
CA ASP A 48 -6.00 -0.16 4.68
C ASP A 48 -6.06 -1.65 4.31
N TRP A 49 -6.94 -2.02 3.38
CA TRP A 49 -7.03 -3.41 2.94
C TRP A 49 -5.71 -3.89 2.31
N TYR A 50 -5.11 -3.11 1.43
CA TYR A 50 -3.87 -3.48 0.74
C TYR A 50 -2.73 -3.73 1.73
N ASN A 51 -2.51 -2.84 2.68
CA ASN A 51 -1.37 -2.93 3.60
C ASN A 51 -1.61 -3.91 4.76
N ASN A 52 -2.84 -3.95 5.30
CA ASN A 52 -3.11 -4.66 6.56
C ASN A 52 -3.82 -6.00 6.37
N ARG A 53 -4.41 -6.27 5.20
CA ARG A 53 -5.31 -7.43 5.02
C ARG A 53 -5.04 -8.25 3.77
N ARG A 54 -4.47 -7.66 2.72
CA ARG A 54 -4.22 -8.33 1.45
C ARG A 54 -3.09 -9.34 1.59
N LEU A 55 -3.39 -10.60 1.34
CA LEU A 55 -2.37 -11.66 1.34
C LEU A 55 -1.60 -11.67 0.02
N HIS A 56 -0.27 -11.62 0.10
CA HIS A 56 0.59 -11.71 -1.08
C HIS A 56 1.36 -13.02 -1.10
N SER A 57 1.16 -13.84 -2.13
CA SER A 57 1.87 -15.12 -2.28
C SER A 57 3.40 -14.96 -2.31
N ARG A 58 3.91 -13.88 -2.93
CA ARG A 58 5.34 -13.55 -2.93
C ARG A 58 5.90 -13.19 -1.55
N LEU A 59 5.05 -12.74 -0.62
CA LEU A 59 5.43 -12.43 0.75
C LEU A 59 5.23 -13.63 1.70
N GLY A 60 4.82 -14.79 1.18
CA GLY A 60 4.51 -15.96 2.01
C GLY A 60 3.05 -15.98 2.52
N HIS A 61 2.13 -15.32 1.81
CA HIS A 61 0.72 -15.19 2.19
C HIS A 61 0.50 -14.40 3.49
N VAL A 62 1.27 -13.33 3.69
CA VAL A 62 1.04 -12.33 4.74
C VAL A 62 0.79 -10.95 4.13
N PRO A 63 0.18 -10.01 4.88
CA PRO A 63 0.06 -8.62 4.48
C PRO A 63 1.41 -7.89 4.35
N PRO A 64 1.50 -6.84 3.53
CA PRO A 64 2.71 -6.02 3.41
C PRO A 64 3.20 -5.47 4.76
N GLU A 65 2.31 -4.95 5.60
CA GLU A 65 2.66 -4.40 6.91
C GLU A 65 3.35 -5.45 7.80
N GLU A 66 2.80 -6.68 7.84
CA GLU A 66 3.38 -7.78 8.62
C GLU A 66 4.76 -8.19 8.09
N TYR A 67 4.89 -8.26 6.76
CA TYR A 67 6.16 -8.58 6.12
C TYR A 67 7.23 -7.52 6.43
N GLU A 68 6.89 -6.23 6.31
CA GLU A 68 7.80 -5.13 6.62
C GLU A 68 8.19 -5.12 8.11
N ALA A 69 7.22 -5.29 9.02
CA ALA A 69 7.48 -5.38 10.45
C ALA A 69 8.45 -6.52 10.78
N ALA A 70 8.27 -7.71 10.19
CA ALA A 70 9.18 -8.83 10.35
C ALA A 70 10.57 -8.55 9.76
N TYR A 71 10.64 -7.95 8.58
CA TYR A 71 11.88 -7.56 7.91
C TYR A 71 12.71 -6.61 8.80
N TYR A 72 12.11 -5.55 9.33
CA TYR A 72 12.78 -4.59 10.20
C TYR A 72 13.13 -5.16 11.58
N ALA A 73 12.32 -6.08 12.12
CA ALA A 73 12.64 -6.77 13.37
C ALA A 73 13.92 -7.62 13.25
N GLN A 74 14.12 -8.28 12.10
CA GLN A 74 15.30 -9.09 11.80
C GLN A 74 16.55 -8.24 11.48
N GLN A 75 16.35 -7.03 10.98
CA GLN A 75 17.42 -6.06 10.66
C GLN A 75 17.79 -5.12 11.80
N ARG A 76 17.55 -5.49 13.06
CA ARG A 76 18.10 -4.76 14.20
C ARG A 76 19.54 -5.20 14.51
N PRO A 77 20.61 -4.52 14.05
CA PRO A 77 21.75 -4.26 14.92
C PRO A 77 21.34 -3.14 15.89
N THR A 78 21.85 -3.16 17.13
CA THR A 78 21.77 -2.05 18.09
C THR A 78 22.05 -0.73 17.38
N ARG A 79 21.01 0.08 17.13
CA ARG A 79 21.17 1.45 16.66
C ARG A 79 21.73 2.24 17.83
N PRO A 80 22.95 2.82 17.78
CA PRO A 80 23.36 3.78 18.79
C PRO A 80 22.32 4.90 18.78
N ALA A 81 21.85 5.28 19.97
CA ALA A 81 20.90 6.34 20.16
C ALA A 81 21.42 7.59 19.44
N ILE A 82 20.73 8.00 18.38
CA ILE A 82 20.95 9.30 17.78
C ILE A 82 20.28 10.28 18.74
N THR A 83 21.01 10.77 19.73
CA THR A 83 20.62 11.95 20.50
C THR A 83 20.57 13.11 19.50
N GLN A 84 19.37 13.62 19.21
CA GLN A 84 19.24 14.92 18.55
C GLN A 84 19.08 16.01 19.62
N PRO A 85 19.71 17.19 19.42
CA PRO A 85 19.64 18.34 20.32
C PRO A 85 18.26 19.01 20.35
#